data_AF-A0A1G3CED4-F1
#
_entry.id   AF-A0A1G3CED4-F1
#
_cell.length_a   1.000
_cell.length_b   1.000
_cell.length_c   1.000
_cell.angle_alpha   90.00
_cell.angle_beta   90.00
_cell.angle_gamma   90.00
#
_symmetry.space_group_name_H-M   'P 1'
#
loop_
_entity.id
_entity.type
_entity.pdbx_description
1 polymer ?
#
loop_
_entity_poly.entity_id
_entity_poly.type
_entity_poly.pdbx_seq_one_letter_code
_entity_poly.pdbx_strand_id
1 'polypeptide(L)'
;INRAFLVGHGNIRACTIEYENRNPKQHELLQMDKDLRESMEAGAFGMSSGLIYPPGCYASTNEIAEMCKIIENYGGFYATHIRNEGDKLEDALTEAIEISRLSGVRLQVSHLKTSGSRNWYKVKNIKTIIDRAIDEGIDITCDRYPYIAAATDLDVILPNWVYEGGVADQINRLKDTNMRQQIAKEVSQSENNDFWNGIMISSVYYDKNKWMEGKTITEISKELNKPPIETVFDLLIEEETRVDIFLFSMCEENLEKILGWDFVFVGSDSSMRANQGILKEGKPHPRSYGTFSRILGRFYREKKLLSLEKAIQKMTGLPAQKIGLDKRGLIKTGYFADITIFDPEK
;
A
#
# COMPACT_ATOMS: atom_id res chain seq x y z
N ILE A 1 13.52 2.94 -18.17
CA ILE A 1 12.94 1.63 -17.82
C ILE A 1 11.58 1.49 -18.48
N ASN A 2 11.12 0.26 -18.75
CA ASN A 2 9.77 -0.02 -19.21
C ASN A 2 8.75 0.42 -18.14
N ARG A 3 7.52 0.74 -18.55
CA ARG A 3 6.46 1.19 -17.66
C ARG A 3 5.16 0.45 -17.99
N ALA A 4 4.53 -0.13 -16.98
CA ALA A 4 3.20 -0.72 -17.04
C ALA A 4 2.35 0.00 -16.00
N PHE A 5 1.25 0.60 -16.43
CA PHE A 5 0.40 1.44 -15.58
C PHE A 5 -0.88 0.70 -15.23
N LEU A 6 -1.35 0.92 -14.01
CA LEU A 6 -2.68 0.54 -13.55
C LEU A 6 -3.53 1.80 -13.46
N VAL A 7 -4.82 1.66 -13.72
CA VAL A 7 -5.78 2.73 -13.42
C VAL A 7 -6.18 2.65 -11.95
N GLY A 8 -6.16 3.78 -11.24
CA GLY A 8 -6.54 3.85 -9.83
C GLY A 8 -8.05 3.92 -9.66
N HIS A 9 -8.65 2.96 -8.95
CA HIS A 9 -10.06 3.02 -8.54
C HIS A 9 -10.37 4.33 -7.79
N GLY A 10 -9.49 4.74 -6.86
CA GLY A 10 -9.64 5.99 -6.13
C GLY A 10 -9.69 7.22 -7.04
N ASN A 11 -8.92 7.24 -8.14
CA ASN A 11 -8.95 8.32 -9.12
C ASN A 11 -10.28 8.33 -9.90
N ILE A 12 -10.73 7.18 -10.39
CA ILE A 12 -12.02 7.06 -11.10
C ILE A 12 -13.17 7.55 -10.19
N ARG A 13 -13.16 7.09 -8.94
CA ARG A 13 -14.17 7.47 -7.95
C ARG A 13 -14.11 8.96 -7.63
N ALA A 14 -12.91 9.52 -7.42
CA ALA A 14 -12.74 10.96 -7.18
C ALA A 14 -13.20 11.83 -8.35
N CYS A 15 -12.98 11.40 -9.60
CA CYS A 15 -13.43 12.15 -10.77
C CYS A 15 -14.96 12.14 -10.95
N THR A 16 -15.66 11.19 -10.32
CA THR A 16 -17.11 11.02 -10.52
C THR A 16 -17.92 11.47 -9.30
N ILE A 17 -17.46 11.14 -8.09
CA ILE A 17 -18.20 11.29 -6.82
C ILE A 17 -17.32 11.99 -5.76
N GLU A 18 -16.15 12.49 -6.16
CA GLU A 18 -15.21 13.17 -5.28
C GLU A 18 -14.87 12.32 -4.03
N TYR A 19 -15.00 12.90 -2.84
CA TYR A 19 -14.67 12.28 -1.56
C TYR A 19 -15.92 11.99 -0.72
N GLU A 20 -17.08 11.80 -1.37
CA GLU A 20 -18.33 11.48 -0.69
C GLU A 20 -18.36 10.02 -0.18
N ASN A 21 -18.81 9.84 1.06
CA ASN A 21 -18.99 8.54 1.70
C ASN A 21 -20.37 7.95 1.37
N ARG A 22 -20.58 7.58 0.10
CA ARG A 22 -21.82 6.95 -0.37
C ARG A 22 -21.59 6.00 -1.53
N ASN A 23 -22.56 5.15 -1.82
CA ASN A 23 -22.53 4.38 -3.06
C ASN A 23 -22.73 5.31 -4.27
N PRO A 24 -22.05 5.03 -5.40
CA PRO A 24 -22.35 5.63 -6.69
C PRO A 24 -23.83 5.47 -7.08
N LYS A 25 -24.43 6.52 -7.64
CA LYS A 25 -25.71 6.47 -8.34
C LYS A 25 -25.52 5.75 -9.67
N GLN A 26 -26.61 5.29 -10.28
CA GLN A 26 -26.54 4.52 -11.53
C GLN A 26 -25.79 5.25 -12.66
N HIS A 27 -26.03 6.54 -12.86
CA HIS A 27 -25.32 7.30 -13.90
C HIS A 27 -23.84 7.54 -13.56
N GLU A 28 -23.48 7.61 -12.29
CA GLU A 28 -22.09 7.72 -11.82
C GLU A 28 -21.37 6.39 -12.03
N LEU A 29 -22.01 5.25 -11.74
CA LEU A 29 -21.44 3.92 -12.07
C LEU A 29 -21.15 3.80 -13.57
N LEU A 30 -22.10 4.20 -14.42
CA LEU A 30 -21.89 4.17 -15.87
C LEU A 30 -20.71 5.06 -16.32
N GLN A 31 -20.50 6.19 -15.65
CA GLN A 31 -19.35 7.06 -15.92
C GLN A 31 -18.03 6.40 -15.46
N MET A 32 -18.01 5.84 -14.25
CA MET A 32 -16.84 5.12 -13.72
C MET A 32 -16.47 3.92 -14.60
N ASP A 33 -17.45 3.17 -15.09
CA ASP A 33 -17.27 2.05 -16.01
C ASP A 33 -16.68 2.52 -17.35
N LYS A 34 -17.16 3.66 -17.86
CA LYS A 34 -16.65 4.27 -19.08
C LYS A 34 -15.18 4.67 -18.94
N ASP A 35 -14.83 5.39 -17.86
CA ASP A 35 -13.46 5.84 -17.61
C ASP A 35 -12.49 4.66 -17.43
N LEU A 36 -12.96 3.58 -16.80
CA LEU A 36 -12.20 2.33 -16.66
C LEU A 36 -11.95 1.68 -18.03
N ARG A 37 -12.98 1.57 -18.89
CA ARG A 37 -12.84 1.01 -20.24
C ARG A 37 -11.89 1.82 -21.11
N GLU A 38 -12.03 3.14 -21.11
CA GLU A 38 -11.12 4.04 -21.83
C GLU A 38 -9.67 3.85 -21.37
N SER A 39 -9.45 3.67 -20.07
CA SER A 39 -8.12 3.40 -19.51
C SER A 39 -7.55 2.05 -19.95
N MET A 40 -8.37 0.99 -19.97
CA MET A 40 -7.96 -0.33 -20.46
C MET A 40 -7.67 -0.31 -21.97
N GLU A 41 -8.48 0.38 -22.76
CA GLU A 41 -8.28 0.56 -24.22
C GLU A 41 -7.02 1.37 -24.53
N ALA A 42 -6.66 2.32 -23.67
CA ALA A 42 -5.41 3.07 -23.74
C ALA A 42 -4.16 2.24 -23.36
N GLY A 43 -4.34 1.01 -22.87
CA GLY A 43 -3.25 0.07 -22.57
C GLY A 43 -2.91 -0.07 -21.08
N ALA A 44 -3.84 0.28 -20.17
CA ALA A 44 -3.67 -0.07 -18.76
C ALA A 44 -3.62 -1.60 -18.58
N PHE A 45 -2.79 -2.06 -17.65
CA PHE A 45 -2.61 -3.49 -17.37
C PHE A 45 -3.67 -4.05 -16.42
N GLY A 46 -4.59 -3.21 -15.95
CA GLY A 46 -5.57 -3.53 -14.94
C GLY A 46 -5.86 -2.34 -14.04
N MET A 47 -6.43 -2.63 -12.87
CA MET A 47 -6.85 -1.62 -11.89
C MET A 47 -6.16 -1.83 -10.56
N SER A 48 -5.84 -0.74 -9.87
CA SER A 48 -5.39 -0.76 -8.47
C SER A 48 -6.41 -0.11 -7.55
N SER A 49 -6.57 -0.60 -6.33
CA SER A 49 -7.33 0.07 -5.27
C SER A 49 -6.49 0.34 -4.02
N GLY A 50 -6.86 1.42 -3.32
CA GLY A 50 -6.36 1.77 -1.98
C GLY A 50 -7.51 1.78 -1.00
N LEU A 51 -7.98 0.62 -0.56
CA LEU A 51 -9.21 0.50 0.24
C LEU A 51 -9.04 0.98 1.68
N ILE A 52 -7.81 1.24 2.11
CA ILE A 52 -7.53 1.93 3.38
C ILE A 52 -7.68 3.46 3.26
N TYR A 53 -7.58 4.03 2.05
CA TYR A 53 -7.56 5.47 1.82
C TYR A 53 -8.86 5.98 1.19
N PRO A 54 -9.27 7.21 1.48
CA PRO A 54 -10.35 7.86 0.75
C PRO A 54 -9.93 8.18 -0.70
N PRO A 55 -10.86 8.18 -1.67
CA PRO A 55 -12.27 7.79 -1.52
C PRO A 55 -12.50 6.28 -1.62
N GLY A 56 -11.45 5.48 -1.87
CA GLY A 56 -11.53 4.03 -2.07
C GLY A 56 -12.09 3.27 -0.86
N CYS A 57 -11.83 3.76 0.35
CA CYS A 57 -12.30 3.16 1.60
C CYS A 57 -13.83 3.20 1.76
N TYR A 58 -14.54 4.01 0.97
CA TYR A 58 -16.00 4.09 0.95
C TYR A 58 -16.64 3.11 -0.05
N ALA A 59 -15.86 2.51 -0.94
CA ALA A 59 -16.37 1.57 -1.93
C ALA A 59 -16.76 0.23 -1.29
N SER A 60 -17.90 -0.30 -1.72
CA SER A 60 -18.36 -1.62 -1.34
C SER A 60 -17.58 -2.71 -2.10
N THR A 61 -17.53 -3.92 -1.54
CA THR A 61 -16.97 -5.10 -2.20
C THR A 61 -17.60 -5.34 -3.58
N ASN A 62 -18.92 -5.13 -3.70
CA ASN A 62 -19.65 -5.30 -4.96
C ASN A 62 -19.24 -4.26 -6.01
N GLU A 63 -19.05 -3.00 -5.62
CA GLU A 63 -18.57 -1.96 -6.55
C GLU A 63 -17.23 -2.36 -7.17
N ILE A 64 -16.27 -2.79 -6.34
CA ILE A 64 -14.97 -3.23 -6.82
C ILE A 64 -15.11 -4.50 -7.69
N ALA A 65 -15.94 -5.45 -7.29
CA ALA A 65 -16.15 -6.69 -8.04
C ALA A 65 -16.74 -6.43 -9.44
N GLU A 66 -17.74 -5.55 -9.58
CA GLU A 66 -18.30 -5.19 -10.88
C GLU A 66 -17.27 -4.50 -11.79
N MET A 67 -16.48 -3.57 -11.25
CA MET A 67 -15.38 -2.95 -12.00
C MET A 67 -14.29 -3.97 -12.37
N CYS A 68 -14.00 -4.93 -11.49
CA CYS A 68 -13.06 -6.01 -11.76
C CYS A 68 -13.52 -6.93 -12.90
N LYS A 69 -14.83 -7.15 -13.10
CA LYS A 69 -15.34 -7.86 -14.28
C LYS A 69 -15.01 -7.13 -15.57
N ILE A 70 -14.96 -5.79 -15.55
CA ILE A 70 -14.59 -5.01 -16.74
C ILE A 70 -13.13 -5.30 -17.11
N ILE A 71 -12.19 -5.15 -16.18
CA ILE A 71 -10.76 -5.35 -16.49
C ILE A 71 -10.41 -6.81 -16.82
N GLU A 72 -11.16 -7.78 -16.28
CA GLU A 72 -11.00 -9.20 -16.62
C GLU A 72 -11.25 -9.45 -18.11
N ASN A 73 -12.27 -8.81 -18.70
CA ASN A 73 -12.55 -8.92 -20.14
C ASN A 73 -11.41 -8.39 -21.04
N TYR A 74 -10.51 -7.55 -20.50
CA TYR A 74 -9.32 -7.06 -21.21
C TYR A 74 -8.06 -7.88 -20.85
N GLY A 75 -8.19 -8.96 -20.08
CA GLY A 75 -7.06 -9.75 -19.59
C GLY A 75 -6.23 -9.04 -18.52
N GLY A 76 -6.75 -7.99 -17.87
CA GLY A 76 -6.07 -7.23 -16.83
C GLY A 76 -5.92 -7.99 -15.50
N PHE A 77 -5.33 -7.33 -14.51
CA PHE A 77 -5.29 -7.82 -13.13
C PHE A 77 -5.73 -6.76 -12.13
N TYR A 78 -6.14 -7.20 -10.94
CA TYR A 78 -6.53 -6.34 -9.84
C TYR A 78 -5.43 -6.31 -8.78
N ALA A 79 -4.83 -5.14 -8.57
CA ALA A 79 -3.93 -4.87 -7.45
C ALA A 79 -4.68 -4.18 -6.31
N THR A 80 -4.41 -4.54 -5.06
CA THR A 80 -5.09 -3.90 -3.93
C THR A 80 -4.19 -3.71 -2.72
N HIS A 81 -4.12 -2.46 -2.26
CA HIS A 81 -3.87 -2.16 -0.86
C HIS A 81 -5.18 -2.41 -0.11
N ILE A 82 -5.24 -3.57 0.54
CA ILE A 82 -6.44 -4.06 1.23
C ILE A 82 -6.90 -3.10 2.33
N ARG A 83 -8.20 -3.20 2.66
CA ARG A 83 -8.91 -2.27 3.55
C ARG A 83 -8.31 -2.14 4.95
N ASN A 84 -7.63 -3.18 5.43
CA ASN A 84 -6.96 -3.15 6.71
C ASN A 84 -5.76 -4.11 6.72
N GLU A 85 -4.65 -3.69 7.32
CA GLU A 85 -3.43 -4.50 7.41
C GLU A 85 -3.08 -4.92 8.84
N GLY A 86 -3.98 -4.64 9.80
CA GLY A 86 -3.83 -4.92 11.22
C GLY A 86 -5.02 -5.71 11.77
N ASP A 87 -5.89 -5.05 12.52
CA ASP A 87 -6.94 -5.71 13.32
C ASP A 87 -7.96 -6.48 12.49
N LYS A 88 -8.30 -5.95 11.31
CA LYS A 88 -9.22 -6.56 10.35
C LYS A 88 -8.50 -7.14 9.12
N LEU A 89 -7.22 -7.47 9.26
CA LEU A 89 -6.40 -8.02 8.17
C LEU A 89 -7.01 -9.27 7.51
N GLU A 90 -7.51 -10.20 8.31
CA GLU A 90 -8.09 -11.45 7.80
C GLU A 90 -9.40 -11.20 7.03
N ASP A 91 -10.24 -10.29 7.52
CA ASP A 91 -11.47 -9.87 6.84
C ASP A 91 -11.15 -9.14 5.52
N ALA A 92 -10.18 -8.22 5.54
CA ALA A 92 -9.79 -7.44 4.37
C ALA A 92 -9.13 -8.32 3.28
N LEU A 93 -8.38 -9.35 3.69
CA LEU A 93 -7.84 -10.34 2.77
C LEU A 93 -8.95 -11.22 2.17
N THR A 94 -9.91 -11.64 3.00
CA THR A 94 -11.09 -12.40 2.54
C THR A 94 -11.92 -11.59 1.56
N GLU A 95 -12.09 -10.28 1.80
CA GLU A 95 -12.74 -9.36 0.87
C GLU A 95 -12.03 -9.32 -0.49
N ALA A 96 -10.70 -9.18 -0.51
CA ALA A 96 -9.94 -9.14 -1.76
C ALA A 96 -10.07 -10.45 -2.57
N ILE A 97 -10.08 -11.59 -1.86
CA ILE A 97 -10.29 -12.92 -2.45
C ILE A 97 -11.72 -13.05 -2.99
N GLU A 98 -12.72 -12.55 -2.27
CA GLU A 98 -14.11 -12.56 -2.73
C GLU A 98 -14.33 -11.71 -3.98
N ILE A 99 -13.70 -10.53 -4.05
CA ILE A 99 -13.71 -9.70 -5.27
C ILE A 99 -13.17 -10.49 -6.46
N SER A 100 -12.05 -11.19 -6.29
CA SER A 100 -11.47 -12.04 -7.32
C SER A 100 -12.37 -13.22 -7.68
N ARG A 101 -13.00 -13.86 -6.69
CA ARG A 101 -13.97 -14.96 -6.89
C ARG A 101 -15.19 -14.51 -7.69
N LEU A 102 -15.77 -13.34 -7.38
CA LEU A 102 -16.96 -12.80 -8.03
C LEU A 102 -16.70 -12.28 -9.45
N SER A 103 -15.48 -11.84 -9.73
CA SER A 103 -15.13 -11.21 -11.01
C SER A 103 -14.32 -12.11 -11.95
N GLY A 104 -13.68 -13.16 -11.45
CA GLY A 104 -12.73 -13.98 -12.20
C GLY A 104 -11.35 -13.31 -12.41
N VAL A 105 -11.16 -12.08 -11.93
CA VAL A 105 -9.91 -11.34 -12.17
C VAL A 105 -8.75 -11.93 -11.38
N ARG A 106 -7.56 -11.89 -11.98
CA ARG A 106 -6.30 -12.21 -11.30
C ARG A 106 -6.02 -11.20 -10.19
N LEU A 107 -5.73 -11.67 -8.98
CA LEU A 107 -5.50 -10.83 -7.80
C LEU A 107 -4.02 -10.65 -7.48
N GLN A 108 -3.66 -9.43 -7.11
CA GLN A 108 -2.39 -9.05 -6.54
C GLN A 108 -2.62 -8.28 -5.23
N VAL A 109 -2.28 -8.88 -4.09
CA VAL A 109 -2.34 -8.18 -2.79
C VAL A 109 -1.05 -7.41 -2.61
N SER A 110 -1.16 -6.08 -2.64
CA SER A 110 0.00 -5.20 -2.57
C SER A 110 0.66 -5.26 -1.20
N HIS A 111 2.00 -5.25 -1.18
CA HIS A 111 2.85 -5.11 0.01
C HIS A 111 2.37 -5.83 1.29
N LEU A 112 1.95 -7.09 1.16
CA LEU A 112 1.28 -7.88 2.21
C LEU A 112 2.06 -7.84 3.54
N LYS A 113 1.39 -7.52 4.65
CA LYS A 113 2.04 -7.36 5.96
C LYS A 113 1.09 -7.66 7.11
N THR A 114 1.67 -7.76 8.31
CA THR A 114 0.95 -7.79 9.59
C THR A 114 1.36 -6.54 10.37
N SER A 115 0.51 -5.52 10.36
CA SER A 115 0.79 -4.22 10.96
C SER A 115 0.34 -4.16 12.42
N GLY A 116 1.24 -3.73 13.31
CA GLY A 116 1.02 -3.62 14.75
C GLY A 116 1.39 -4.93 15.46
N SER A 117 2.10 -4.82 16.59
CA SER A 117 2.63 -5.98 17.33
C SER A 117 1.56 -6.98 17.74
N ARG A 118 0.37 -6.50 18.10
CA ARG A 118 -0.78 -7.35 18.42
C ARG A 118 -1.28 -8.17 17.24
N ASN A 119 -0.95 -7.83 15.99
CA ASN A 119 -1.41 -8.51 14.79
C ASN A 119 -0.36 -9.45 14.19
N TRP A 120 0.88 -9.46 14.72
CA TRP A 120 1.95 -10.29 14.15
C TRP A 120 1.63 -11.79 14.16
N TYR A 121 0.83 -12.27 15.11
CA TYR A 121 0.45 -13.69 15.16
C TYR A 121 -0.38 -14.13 13.93
N LYS A 122 -1.05 -13.20 13.24
CA LYS A 122 -1.94 -13.48 12.11
C LYS A 122 -1.20 -13.94 10.85
N VAL A 123 0.14 -13.86 10.81
CA VAL A 123 0.95 -14.31 9.66
C VAL A 123 0.64 -15.76 9.24
N LYS A 124 0.31 -16.62 10.22
CA LYS A 124 -0.07 -18.02 9.96
C LYS A 124 -1.46 -18.09 9.32
N ASN A 125 -2.41 -17.33 9.83
CA ASN A 125 -3.79 -17.34 9.36
C ASN A 125 -3.90 -16.78 7.94
N ILE A 126 -3.25 -15.66 7.64
CA ILE A 126 -3.27 -15.09 6.29
C ILE A 126 -2.64 -16.03 5.26
N LYS A 127 -1.61 -16.81 5.64
CA LYS A 127 -1.03 -17.83 4.77
C LYS A 127 -2.05 -18.92 4.46
N THR A 128 -2.72 -19.45 5.48
CA THR A 128 -3.78 -20.44 5.32
C THR A 128 -4.93 -19.93 4.45
N ILE A 129 -5.34 -18.68 4.62
CA ILE A 129 -6.41 -18.05 3.82
C ILE A 129 -6.00 -17.98 2.34
N ILE A 130 -4.78 -17.51 2.04
CA ILE A 130 -4.28 -17.40 0.66
C ILE A 130 -4.07 -18.77 0.04
N ASP A 131 -3.45 -19.71 0.75
CA ASP A 131 -3.22 -21.07 0.25
C ASP A 131 -4.53 -21.76 -0.13
N ARG A 132 -5.54 -21.67 0.74
CA ARG A 132 -6.85 -22.23 0.45
C ARG A 132 -7.47 -21.61 -0.81
N ALA A 133 -7.36 -20.29 -0.98
CA ALA A 133 -7.89 -19.63 -2.15
C ALA A 133 -7.13 -20.01 -3.44
N ILE A 134 -5.82 -20.22 -3.36
CA ILE A 134 -5.00 -20.76 -4.45
C ILE A 134 -5.43 -22.20 -4.78
N ASP A 135 -5.65 -23.05 -3.76
CA ASP A 135 -6.11 -24.43 -3.93
C ASP A 135 -7.53 -24.50 -4.53
N GLU A 136 -8.37 -23.49 -4.27
CA GLU A 136 -9.68 -23.29 -4.89
C GLU A 136 -9.58 -22.80 -6.36
N GLY A 137 -8.37 -22.54 -6.86
CA GLY A 137 -8.10 -22.12 -8.24
C GLY A 137 -8.10 -20.61 -8.47
N ILE A 138 -8.13 -19.80 -7.41
CA ILE A 138 -8.06 -18.34 -7.53
C ILE A 138 -6.61 -17.95 -7.82
N ASP A 139 -6.38 -17.22 -8.92
CA ASP A 139 -5.04 -16.76 -9.29
C ASP A 139 -4.61 -15.55 -8.43
N ILE A 140 -3.95 -15.84 -7.30
CA ILE A 140 -3.51 -14.86 -6.31
C ILE A 140 -1.99 -14.77 -6.27
N THR A 141 -1.49 -13.55 -6.21
CA THR A 141 -0.11 -13.25 -5.81
C THR A 141 -0.09 -12.13 -4.79
N CYS A 142 1.05 -11.94 -4.17
CA CYS A 142 1.31 -10.75 -3.35
C CYS A 142 2.67 -10.17 -3.71
N ASP A 143 2.91 -8.93 -3.31
CA ASP A 143 4.26 -8.38 -3.31
C ASP A 143 4.72 -8.01 -1.89
N ARG A 144 6.04 -7.84 -1.74
CA ARG A 144 6.63 -7.37 -0.49
C ARG A 144 7.92 -6.59 -0.71
N TYR A 145 8.07 -5.47 0.00
CA TYR A 145 9.35 -4.77 0.17
C TYR A 145 10.13 -5.30 1.39
N PRO A 146 11.48 -5.36 1.33
CA PRO A 146 12.33 -6.01 2.35
C PRO A 146 12.64 -5.13 3.59
N TYR A 147 11.62 -4.46 4.15
CA TYR A 147 11.75 -3.55 5.28
C TYR A 147 10.58 -3.66 6.25
N ILE A 148 10.84 -3.38 7.53
CA ILE A 148 9.85 -3.43 8.62
C ILE A 148 9.14 -2.09 8.88
N ALA A 149 9.45 -1.05 8.11
CA ALA A 149 8.77 0.24 8.16
C ALA A 149 7.96 0.45 6.88
N ALA A 150 6.73 0.93 7.03
CA ALA A 150 5.93 1.47 5.93
C ALA A 150 6.25 2.97 5.75
N ALA A 151 5.84 3.53 4.61
CA ALA A 151 5.87 4.96 4.36
C ALA A 151 4.54 5.40 3.73
N THR A 152 3.89 6.41 4.31
CA THR A 152 2.55 6.90 3.95
C THR A 152 2.28 8.25 4.62
N ASP A 153 1.09 8.82 4.43
CA ASP A 153 0.66 10.07 5.05
C ASP A 153 0.27 9.85 6.52
N LEU A 154 0.56 10.82 7.39
CA LEU A 154 0.30 10.76 8.83
C LEU A 154 -1.18 10.58 9.13
N ASP A 155 -2.04 11.17 8.31
CA ASP A 155 -3.46 11.18 8.57
C ASP A 155 -4.11 9.79 8.42
N VAL A 156 -3.43 8.78 7.87
CA VAL A 156 -3.88 7.36 7.80
C VAL A 156 -4.29 6.77 9.16
N ILE A 157 -3.83 7.37 10.27
CA ILE A 157 -4.18 6.92 11.62
C ILE A 157 -5.58 7.36 12.07
N LEU A 158 -6.22 8.25 11.32
CA LEU A 158 -7.54 8.79 11.64
C LEU A 158 -8.66 7.83 11.17
N PRO A 159 -9.82 7.81 11.85
CA PRO A 159 -10.98 7.08 11.38
C PRO A 159 -11.45 7.56 9.99
N ASN A 160 -11.92 6.63 9.15
CA ASN A 160 -12.29 6.92 7.75
C ASN A 160 -13.34 8.04 7.56
N TRP A 161 -14.23 8.25 8.53
CA TRP A 161 -15.25 9.31 8.47
C TRP A 161 -14.64 10.72 8.55
N VAL A 162 -13.40 10.84 9.04
CA VAL A 162 -12.72 12.13 9.20
C VAL A 162 -12.33 12.73 7.85
N TYR A 163 -12.08 11.90 6.83
CA TYR A 163 -11.72 12.37 5.48
C TYR A 163 -12.91 12.73 4.58
N GLU A 164 -14.14 12.47 5.01
CA GLU A 164 -15.32 12.67 4.16
C GLU A 164 -15.43 14.14 3.73
N GLY A 165 -15.61 14.43 2.44
CA GLY A 165 -15.60 15.81 1.93
C GLY A 165 -14.20 16.41 1.71
N GLY A 166 -13.13 15.63 1.92
CA GLY A 166 -11.75 15.99 1.59
C GLY A 166 -11.06 16.87 2.63
N VAL A 167 -9.91 17.44 2.24
CA VAL A 167 -8.95 18.08 3.15
C VAL A 167 -9.55 19.24 3.94
N ALA A 168 -10.39 20.07 3.32
CA ALA A 168 -11.00 21.22 4.00
C ALA A 168 -11.93 20.77 5.15
N ASP A 169 -12.79 19.80 4.89
CA ASP A 169 -13.69 19.26 5.89
C ASP A 169 -12.94 18.45 6.96
N GLN A 170 -11.92 17.70 6.57
CA GLN A 170 -11.00 17.03 7.49
C GLN A 170 -10.39 18.03 8.48
N ILE A 171 -9.83 19.15 8.00
CA ILE A 171 -9.26 20.20 8.86
C ILE A 171 -10.33 20.83 9.75
N ASN A 172 -11.55 21.05 9.25
CA ASN A 172 -12.65 21.59 10.05
C ASN A 172 -13.03 20.64 11.19
N ARG A 173 -13.12 19.33 10.93
CA ARG A 173 -13.34 18.32 11.98
C ARG A 173 -12.20 18.29 12.99
N LEU A 174 -10.95 18.41 12.54
CA LEU A 174 -9.80 18.49 13.43
C LEU A 174 -9.76 19.80 14.23
N LYS A 175 -10.48 20.87 13.86
CA LYS A 175 -10.61 22.10 14.66
C LYS A 175 -11.76 22.03 15.67
N ASP A 176 -12.74 21.16 15.45
CA ASP A 176 -13.89 21.00 16.34
C ASP A 176 -13.52 20.18 17.59
N THR A 177 -13.83 20.72 18.78
CA THR A 177 -13.46 20.10 20.05
C THR A 177 -14.18 18.79 20.31
N ASN A 178 -15.47 18.68 19.95
CA ASN A 178 -16.24 17.46 20.18
C ASN A 178 -15.77 16.35 19.23
N MET A 179 -15.49 16.70 17.98
CA MET A 179 -14.96 15.76 16.99
C MET A 179 -13.55 15.29 17.37
N ARG A 180 -12.66 16.17 17.84
CA ARG A 180 -11.34 15.76 18.40
C ARG A 180 -11.50 14.72 19.50
N GLN A 181 -12.42 14.93 20.45
CA GLN A 181 -12.65 13.97 21.53
C GLN A 181 -13.14 12.62 21.02
N GLN A 182 -14.04 12.62 20.03
CA GLN A 182 -14.50 11.39 19.39
C GLN A 182 -13.36 10.66 18.68
N ILE A 183 -12.59 11.37 17.85
CA ILE A 183 -11.45 10.82 17.12
C ILE A 183 -10.41 10.26 18.09
N ALA A 184 -10.06 11.01 19.15
CA ALA A 184 -9.11 10.56 20.16
C ALA A 184 -9.58 9.30 20.88
N LYS A 185 -10.89 9.18 21.16
CA LYS A 185 -11.47 7.97 21.74
C LYS A 185 -11.38 6.77 20.80
N GLU A 186 -11.65 6.94 19.51
CA GLU A 186 -11.57 5.86 18.52
C GLU A 186 -10.12 5.40 18.30
N VAL A 187 -9.17 6.34 18.19
CA VAL A 187 -7.74 6.00 18.02
C VAL A 187 -7.18 5.34 19.28
N SER A 188 -7.43 5.91 20.47
CA SER A 188 -6.86 5.41 21.74
C SER A 188 -7.33 4.01 22.16
N GLN A 189 -8.47 3.52 21.69
CA GLN A 189 -8.92 2.15 21.94
C GLN A 189 -7.95 1.09 21.42
N SER A 190 -7.07 1.49 20.51
CA SER A 190 -6.22 0.60 19.75
C SER A 190 -4.73 0.91 19.90
N GLU A 191 -4.33 1.98 20.59
CA GLU A 191 -2.93 2.42 20.53
C GLU A 191 -2.25 2.56 21.89
N ASN A 192 -1.06 1.97 21.99
CA ASN A 192 -0.19 2.02 23.18
C ASN A 192 1.00 2.97 22.94
N ASN A 193 1.91 3.10 23.91
CA ASN A 193 3.11 3.92 23.74
C ASN A 193 4.00 3.45 22.57
N ASP A 194 4.02 2.15 22.26
CA ASP A 194 4.82 1.62 21.16
C ASP A 194 4.30 2.09 19.80
N PHE A 195 2.98 2.29 19.66
CA PHE A 195 2.39 2.84 18.44
C PHE A 195 2.90 4.25 18.15
N TRP A 196 2.79 5.17 19.11
CA TRP A 196 3.25 6.56 18.94
C TRP A 196 4.77 6.65 18.73
N ASN A 197 5.52 5.75 19.36
CA ASN A 197 6.96 5.62 19.15
C ASN A 197 7.30 5.03 17.77
N GLY A 198 6.38 4.26 17.18
CA GLY A 198 6.51 3.68 15.84
C GLY A 198 6.20 4.65 14.70
N ILE A 199 5.61 5.82 14.97
CA ILE A 199 5.32 6.85 13.97
C ILE A 199 6.44 7.89 13.99
N MET A 200 7.26 7.91 12.95
CA MET A 200 8.33 8.90 12.76
C MET A 200 7.98 9.84 11.61
N ILE A 201 8.07 11.15 11.85
CA ILE A 201 7.89 12.15 10.80
C ILE A 201 9.05 12.05 9.82
N SER A 202 8.77 11.73 8.56
CA SER A 202 9.80 11.67 7.52
C SER A 202 9.92 13.00 6.77
N SER A 203 8.81 13.70 6.58
CA SER A 203 8.74 14.96 5.84
C SER A 203 7.54 15.78 6.28
N VAL A 204 7.71 17.10 6.32
CA VAL A 204 6.63 18.09 6.49
C VAL A 204 6.71 19.12 5.36
N TYR A 205 5.62 19.84 5.09
CA TYR A 205 5.55 20.78 3.99
C TYR A 205 6.15 22.16 4.35
N TYR A 206 5.77 22.72 5.50
CA TYR A 206 6.16 24.06 5.91
C TYR A 206 7.43 24.11 6.77
N ASP A 207 8.24 25.15 6.58
CA ASP A 207 9.53 25.33 7.28
C ASP A 207 9.41 25.35 8.80
N LYS A 208 8.31 25.88 9.33
CA LYS A 208 8.06 26.00 10.79
C LYS A 208 8.12 24.66 11.52
N ASN A 209 7.79 23.55 10.85
CA ASN A 209 7.72 22.23 11.46
C ASN A 209 8.87 21.30 11.05
N LYS A 210 9.86 21.81 10.29
CA LYS A 210 11.02 21.01 9.84
C LYS A 210 11.84 20.40 10.97
N TRP A 211 11.79 21.00 12.16
CA TRP A 211 12.43 20.46 13.36
C TRP A 211 11.85 19.12 13.82
N MET A 212 10.64 18.75 13.36
CA MET A 212 9.99 17.47 13.66
C MET A 212 10.49 16.33 12.77
N GLU A 213 11.12 16.61 11.61
CA GLU A 213 11.62 15.57 10.71
C GLU A 213 12.67 14.68 11.40
N GLY A 214 12.48 13.36 11.29
CA GLY A 214 13.33 12.35 11.93
C GLY A 214 12.97 12.07 13.40
N LYS A 215 11.97 12.77 13.97
CA LYS A 215 11.47 12.52 15.33
C LYS A 215 10.20 11.68 15.30
N THR A 216 10.01 10.88 16.33
CA THR A 216 8.77 10.14 16.59
C THR A 216 7.70 11.06 17.17
N ILE A 217 6.42 10.70 17.03
CA ILE A 217 5.32 11.43 17.68
C ILE A 217 5.54 11.48 19.20
N THR A 218 6.09 10.42 19.80
CA THR A 218 6.46 10.38 21.23
C THR A 218 7.49 11.44 21.60
N GLU A 219 8.53 11.64 20.78
CA GLU A 219 9.56 12.66 21.04
C GLU A 219 9.01 14.08 20.87
N ILE A 220 8.24 14.31 19.80
CA ILE A 220 7.60 15.60 19.52
C ILE A 220 6.61 15.97 20.64
N SER A 221 5.78 15.01 21.05
CA SER A 221 4.82 15.14 22.15
C SER A 221 5.49 15.57 23.46
N LYS A 222 6.66 14.98 23.78
CA LYS A 222 7.46 15.36 24.96
C LYS A 222 8.01 16.77 24.87
N GLU A 223 8.57 17.16 23.72
CA GLU A 223 9.14 18.49 23.50
C GLU A 223 8.08 19.60 23.55
N LEU A 224 6.87 19.31 23.06
CA LEU A 224 5.73 20.22 23.12
C LEU A 224 4.95 20.16 24.44
N ASN A 225 5.29 19.23 25.34
CA ASN A 225 4.53 18.92 26.56
C ASN A 225 3.02 18.76 26.29
N LYS A 226 2.68 18.00 25.23
CA LYS A 226 1.32 17.82 24.72
C LYS A 226 1.04 16.35 24.44
N PRO A 227 -0.16 15.80 24.70
CA PRO A 227 -0.47 14.42 24.38
C PRO A 227 -0.19 14.07 22.89
N PRO A 228 0.21 12.82 22.58
CA PRO A 228 0.51 12.39 21.20
C PRO A 228 -0.61 12.68 20.19
N ILE A 229 -1.85 12.34 20.51
CA ILE A 229 -2.99 12.53 19.60
C ILE A 229 -3.27 14.01 19.32
N GLU A 230 -3.19 14.87 20.34
CA GLU A 230 -3.35 16.33 20.17
C GLU A 230 -2.20 16.93 19.35
N THR A 231 -0.99 16.40 19.52
CA THR A 231 0.17 16.76 18.70
C THR A 231 -0.08 16.44 17.23
N VAL A 232 -0.66 15.27 16.94
CA VAL A 232 -1.03 14.90 15.56
C VAL A 232 -2.10 15.83 15.01
N PHE A 233 -3.16 16.13 15.75
CA PHE A 233 -4.21 17.03 15.27
C PHE A 233 -3.67 18.40 14.89
N ASP A 234 -2.86 18.99 15.75
CA ASP A 234 -2.27 20.30 15.48
C ASP A 234 -1.32 20.25 14.30
N LEU A 235 -0.47 19.22 14.22
CA LEU A 235 0.44 19.04 13.09
C LEU A 235 -0.30 18.89 11.76
N LEU A 236 -1.37 18.08 11.71
CA LEU A 236 -2.18 17.90 10.51
C LEU A 236 -2.88 19.19 10.07
N ILE A 237 -3.37 20.00 11.02
CA ILE A 237 -3.96 21.32 10.70
C ILE A 237 -2.88 22.27 10.18
N GLU A 238 -1.74 22.30 10.85
CA GLU A 238 -0.65 23.22 10.57
C GLU A 238 0.03 22.98 9.23
N GLU A 239 0.04 21.74 8.75
CA GLU A 239 0.64 21.28 7.50
C GLU A 239 -0.37 21.10 6.36
N GLU A 240 -1.65 21.38 6.62
CA GLU A 240 -2.75 21.10 5.68
C GLU A 240 -2.71 19.63 5.21
N THR A 241 -2.58 18.72 6.19
CA THR A 241 -2.51 17.26 6.05
C THR A 241 -1.35 16.70 5.22
N ARG A 242 -0.39 17.55 4.80
CA ARG A 242 0.80 17.14 4.04
C ARG A 242 1.96 16.76 4.95
N VAL A 243 1.84 15.60 5.58
CA VAL A 243 2.85 15.07 6.51
C VAL A 243 3.15 13.63 6.17
N ASP A 244 4.37 13.35 5.73
CA ASP A 244 4.81 11.99 5.43
C ASP A 244 5.40 11.34 6.68
N ILE A 245 5.05 10.08 6.94
CA ILE A 245 5.59 9.28 8.05
C ILE A 245 6.28 8.02 7.59
N PHE A 246 7.23 7.55 8.41
CA PHE A 246 7.60 6.14 8.45
C PHE A 246 6.90 5.49 9.64
N LEU A 247 6.24 4.36 9.38
CA LEU A 247 5.49 3.60 10.37
C LEU A 247 6.19 2.26 10.65
N PHE A 248 6.83 2.16 11.81
CA PHE A 248 7.52 0.97 12.31
C PHE A 248 6.55 0.02 13.03
N SER A 249 5.69 -0.64 12.26
CA SER A 249 4.63 -1.50 12.80
C SER A 249 4.82 -3.00 12.53
N MET A 250 5.86 -3.39 11.79
CA MET A 250 6.08 -4.78 11.38
C MET A 250 7.27 -5.40 12.12
N CYS A 251 7.37 -6.73 12.12
CA CYS A 251 8.54 -7.46 12.63
C CYS A 251 9.32 -8.18 11.52
N GLU A 252 10.61 -8.39 11.77
CA GLU A 252 11.52 -9.06 10.83
C GLU A 252 11.12 -10.54 10.60
N GLU A 253 10.66 -11.23 11.65
CA GLU A 253 10.26 -12.65 11.56
C GLU A 253 9.12 -12.84 10.54
N ASN A 254 8.09 -11.98 10.58
CA ASN A 254 6.98 -12.07 9.64
C ASN A 254 7.39 -11.62 8.25
N LEU A 255 8.25 -10.61 8.14
CA LEU A 255 8.82 -10.20 6.86
C LEU A 255 9.53 -11.38 6.17
N GLU A 256 10.38 -12.11 6.89
CA GLU A 256 11.08 -13.28 6.35
C GLU A 256 10.13 -14.39 5.91
N LYS A 257 9.13 -14.72 6.72
CA LYS A 257 8.10 -15.71 6.36
C LYS A 257 7.41 -15.33 5.06
N ILE A 258 6.92 -14.09 4.96
CA ILE A 258 6.20 -13.60 3.78
C ILE A 258 7.13 -13.60 2.55
N LEU A 259 8.36 -13.11 2.67
CA LEU A 259 9.33 -13.16 1.56
C LEU A 259 9.61 -14.58 1.08
N GLY A 260 9.55 -15.57 1.97
CA GLY A 260 9.75 -16.98 1.66
C GLY A 260 8.62 -17.64 0.85
N TRP A 261 7.40 -17.10 0.87
CA TRP A 261 6.24 -17.75 0.21
C TRP A 261 6.31 -17.67 -1.32
N ASP A 262 5.93 -18.75 -2.01
CA ASP A 262 6.13 -18.87 -3.46
C ASP A 262 5.34 -17.87 -4.29
N PHE A 263 4.15 -17.48 -3.84
CA PHE A 263 3.28 -16.51 -4.50
C PHE A 263 3.62 -15.03 -4.18
N VAL A 264 4.69 -14.79 -3.41
CA VAL A 264 5.15 -13.43 -3.06
C VAL A 264 6.33 -13.03 -3.94
N PHE A 265 6.19 -11.96 -4.71
CA PHE A 265 7.30 -11.32 -5.44
C PHE A 265 7.76 -10.03 -4.77
N VAL A 266 8.84 -9.43 -5.28
CA VAL A 266 9.43 -8.23 -4.69
C VAL A 266 8.83 -6.98 -5.34
N GLY A 267 8.17 -6.15 -4.53
CA GLY A 267 7.70 -4.82 -4.89
C GLY A 267 8.42 -3.79 -4.02
N SER A 268 8.91 -2.69 -4.61
CA SER A 268 9.61 -1.67 -3.81
C SER A 268 8.68 -0.77 -3.00
N ASP A 269 7.43 -0.62 -3.45
CA ASP A 269 6.43 0.31 -2.89
C ASP A 269 6.94 1.76 -2.81
N SER A 270 7.93 2.13 -3.62
CA SER A 270 8.48 3.48 -3.64
C SER A 270 7.71 4.37 -4.60
N SER A 271 7.46 5.61 -4.18
CA SER A 271 7.16 6.69 -5.11
C SER A 271 8.30 6.84 -6.13
N MET A 272 7.98 7.24 -7.35
CA MET A 272 8.98 7.43 -8.40
C MET A 272 9.92 8.59 -8.02
N ARG A 273 11.23 8.35 -8.08
CA ARG A 273 12.27 9.35 -7.78
C ARG A 273 13.08 9.64 -9.04
N ALA A 274 13.62 10.85 -9.13
CA ALA A 274 14.53 11.23 -10.20
C ALA A 274 15.82 11.80 -9.61
N ASN A 275 16.92 11.74 -10.35
CA ASN A 275 18.19 12.38 -9.97
C ASN A 275 18.22 13.88 -10.29
N GLN A 276 17.18 14.40 -10.94
CA GLN A 276 17.05 15.77 -11.40
C GLN A 276 15.60 16.24 -11.27
N GLY A 277 15.39 17.56 -11.29
CA GLY A 277 14.07 18.17 -11.16
C GLY A 277 13.46 18.01 -9.77
N ILE A 278 12.16 18.26 -9.68
CA ILE A 278 11.43 18.34 -8.40
C ILE A 278 11.42 17.02 -7.62
N LEU A 279 11.60 15.87 -8.28
CA LEU A 279 11.60 14.54 -7.66
C LEU A 279 12.95 14.13 -7.07
N LYS A 280 13.97 14.99 -7.16
CA LYS A 280 15.30 14.77 -6.58
C LYS A 280 15.32 15.00 -5.07
N GLU A 281 14.57 15.98 -4.62
CA GLU A 281 14.61 16.48 -3.24
C GLU A 281 13.80 15.61 -2.27
N GLY A 282 14.16 15.66 -0.99
CA GLY A 282 13.48 14.94 0.11
C GLY A 282 14.23 13.72 0.64
N LYS A 283 13.68 13.12 1.70
CA LYS A 283 14.27 12.00 2.46
C LYS A 283 13.39 10.75 2.33
N PRO A 284 13.38 10.07 1.18
CA PRO A 284 12.44 8.99 0.93
C PRO A 284 12.84 7.75 1.74
N HIS A 285 11.88 6.85 1.94
CA HIS A 285 12.15 5.58 2.60
C HIS A 285 13.27 4.80 1.86
N PRO A 286 14.21 4.12 2.57
CA PRO A 286 15.33 3.40 1.95
C PRO A 286 14.94 2.37 0.88
N ARG A 287 13.69 1.88 0.91
CA ARG A 287 13.09 1.00 -0.11
C ARG A 287 13.20 1.55 -1.53
N SER A 288 13.27 2.87 -1.68
CA SER A 288 13.40 3.57 -2.96
C SER A 288 14.66 3.20 -3.74
N TYR A 289 15.76 2.91 -3.04
CA TYR A 289 17.07 2.65 -3.66
C TYR A 289 17.63 1.28 -3.32
N GLY A 290 17.18 0.68 -2.22
CA GLY A 290 17.79 -0.53 -1.68
C GLY A 290 16.97 -1.81 -1.83
N THR A 291 15.74 -1.77 -2.36
CA THR A 291 14.85 -2.95 -2.33
C THR A 291 15.49 -4.21 -2.93
N PHE A 292 15.86 -4.16 -4.22
CA PHE A 292 16.34 -5.34 -4.93
C PHE A 292 17.74 -5.77 -4.46
N SER A 293 18.64 -4.82 -4.20
CA SER A 293 19.96 -5.12 -3.64
C SER A 293 19.89 -5.67 -2.21
N ARG A 294 18.93 -5.25 -1.39
CA ARG A 294 18.71 -5.78 -0.05
C ARG A 294 18.18 -7.22 -0.08
N ILE A 295 17.37 -7.59 -1.07
CA ILE A 295 16.99 -9.00 -1.27
C ILE A 295 18.23 -9.85 -1.52
N LEU A 296 19.11 -9.43 -2.43
CA LEU A 296 20.34 -10.16 -2.77
C LEU A 296 21.34 -10.18 -1.59
N GLY A 297 21.65 -9.03 -0.99
CA GLY A 297 22.63 -8.95 0.09
C GLY A 297 22.13 -9.55 1.40
N ARG A 298 20.98 -9.10 1.91
CA ARG A 298 20.49 -9.51 3.24
C ARG A 298 19.79 -10.86 3.21
N PHE A 299 18.87 -11.09 2.26
CA PHE A 299 17.98 -12.25 2.31
C PHE A 299 18.54 -13.48 1.56
N TYR A 300 19.32 -13.29 0.50
CA TYR A 300 20.08 -14.36 -0.14
C TYR A 300 21.43 -14.60 0.56
N ARG A 301 22.35 -13.62 0.57
CA ARG A 301 23.73 -13.84 1.01
C ARG A 301 23.89 -13.96 2.53
N GLU A 302 23.39 -13.00 3.31
CA GLU A 302 23.56 -12.99 4.77
C GLU A 302 22.66 -14.01 5.50
N LYS A 303 21.34 -13.97 5.25
CA LYS A 303 20.36 -14.80 5.95
C LYS A 303 20.16 -16.18 5.34
N LYS A 304 20.56 -16.38 4.08
CA LYS A 304 20.32 -17.64 3.33
C LYS A 304 18.85 -18.07 3.35
N LEU A 305 17.94 -17.11 3.41
CA LEU A 305 16.50 -17.34 3.39
C LEU A 305 16.04 -17.81 2.00
N LEU A 306 16.65 -17.25 0.96
CA LEU A 306 16.36 -17.56 -0.45
C LEU A 306 17.61 -18.12 -1.12
N SER A 307 17.44 -19.05 -2.07
CA SER A 307 18.49 -19.32 -3.05
C SER A 307 18.63 -18.14 -4.02
N LEU A 308 19.75 -18.06 -4.74
CA LEU A 308 19.96 -17.00 -5.73
C LEU A 308 18.90 -17.07 -6.83
N GLU A 309 18.60 -18.26 -7.34
CA GLU A 309 17.60 -18.50 -8.37
C GLU A 309 16.21 -18.07 -7.91
N LYS A 310 15.86 -18.37 -6.65
CA LYS A 310 14.56 -17.96 -6.08
C LYS A 310 14.47 -16.46 -5.90
N ALA A 311 15.54 -15.81 -5.43
CA ALA A 311 15.61 -14.36 -5.32
C ALA A 311 15.44 -13.70 -6.70
N ILE A 312 16.15 -14.17 -7.72
CA ILE A 312 16.01 -13.67 -9.10
C ILE A 312 14.60 -13.91 -9.63
N GLN A 313 14.05 -15.12 -9.50
CA GLN A 313 12.68 -15.45 -9.94
C GLN A 313 11.65 -14.49 -9.35
N LYS A 314 11.75 -14.17 -8.05
CA LYS A 314 10.87 -13.23 -7.34
C LYS A 314 11.01 -11.77 -7.79
N MET A 315 12.06 -11.43 -8.55
CA MET A 315 12.32 -10.08 -9.06
C MET A 315 12.18 -9.98 -10.59
N THR A 316 12.03 -11.11 -11.30
CA THR A 316 11.98 -11.15 -12.78
C THR A 316 10.81 -11.99 -13.31
N GLY A 317 10.96 -13.32 -13.33
CA GLY A 317 10.03 -14.22 -14.01
C GLY A 317 8.65 -14.27 -13.37
N LEU A 318 8.58 -14.30 -12.04
CA LEU A 318 7.32 -14.33 -11.30
C LEU A 318 6.46 -13.07 -11.53
N PRO A 319 6.97 -11.84 -11.34
CA PRO A 319 6.17 -10.65 -11.62
C PRO A 319 5.84 -10.50 -13.11
N ALA A 320 6.76 -10.87 -14.03
CA ALA A 320 6.49 -10.81 -15.48
C ALA A 320 5.34 -11.75 -15.90
N GLN A 321 5.35 -12.99 -15.42
CA GLN A 321 4.27 -13.95 -15.64
C GLN A 321 2.96 -13.41 -15.06
N LYS A 322 2.99 -12.90 -13.83
CA LYS A 322 1.77 -12.49 -13.14
C LYS A 322 1.07 -11.32 -13.81
N ILE A 323 1.81 -10.28 -14.18
CA ILE A 323 1.19 -9.10 -14.80
C ILE A 323 1.04 -9.23 -16.32
N GLY A 324 1.41 -10.37 -16.90
CA GLY A 324 1.23 -10.65 -18.33
C GLY A 324 2.23 -9.95 -19.24
N LEU A 325 3.48 -9.74 -18.80
CA LEU A 325 4.54 -9.19 -19.65
C LEU A 325 5.06 -10.26 -20.61
N ASP A 326 4.55 -10.26 -21.84
CA ASP A 326 5.01 -11.16 -22.88
C ASP A 326 6.52 -10.97 -23.16
N LYS A 327 7.23 -12.09 -23.31
CA LYS A 327 8.66 -12.13 -23.68
C LYS A 327 9.60 -11.31 -22.78
N ARG A 328 9.26 -11.13 -21.50
CA ARG A 328 10.12 -10.46 -20.49
C ARG A 328 10.29 -11.31 -19.23
N GLY A 329 11.24 -10.93 -18.37
CA GLY A 329 11.49 -11.58 -17.08
C GLY A 329 12.33 -12.86 -17.12
N LEU A 330 12.71 -13.36 -18.30
CA LEU A 330 13.54 -14.56 -18.48
C LEU A 330 14.67 -14.29 -19.49
N ILE A 331 15.82 -14.92 -19.27
CA ILE A 331 16.93 -14.94 -20.26
C ILE A 331 16.68 -16.11 -21.21
N LYS A 332 16.07 -15.81 -22.37
CA LYS A 332 15.68 -16.81 -23.37
C LYS A 332 15.74 -16.22 -24.78
N THR A 333 16.13 -17.01 -25.78
CA THR A 333 16.10 -16.58 -27.18
C THR A 333 14.70 -16.10 -27.57
N GLY A 334 14.63 -14.94 -28.23
CA GLY A 334 13.37 -14.29 -28.63
C GLY A 334 12.71 -13.41 -27.56
N TYR A 335 13.30 -13.30 -26.36
CA TYR A 335 12.85 -12.38 -25.31
C TYR A 335 13.54 -11.01 -25.45
N PHE A 336 12.95 -9.97 -24.84
CA PHE A 336 13.58 -8.66 -24.76
C PHE A 336 14.85 -8.70 -23.89
N ALA A 337 15.87 -7.94 -24.29
CA ALA A 337 17.16 -7.88 -23.60
C ALA A 337 17.16 -6.95 -22.37
N ASP A 338 16.21 -7.12 -21.45
CA ASP A 338 16.21 -6.45 -20.14
C ASP A 338 17.17 -7.21 -19.20
N ILE A 339 18.45 -6.80 -19.18
CA ILE A 339 19.52 -7.54 -18.49
C ILE A 339 20.12 -6.68 -17.39
N THR A 340 20.37 -7.29 -16.23
CA THR A 340 21.19 -6.73 -15.15
C THR A 340 22.39 -7.64 -14.90
N ILE A 341 23.58 -7.05 -14.82
CA ILE A 341 24.81 -7.73 -14.43
C ILE A 341 25.17 -7.23 -13.03
N PHE A 342 25.39 -8.14 -12.09
CA PHE A 342 25.77 -7.82 -10.72
C PHE A 342 26.76 -8.86 -10.18
N ASP A 343 27.51 -8.49 -9.16
CA ASP A 343 28.42 -9.37 -8.42
C ASP A 343 27.63 -9.98 -7.24
N PRO A 344 27.36 -11.30 -7.23
CA PRO A 344 26.54 -11.91 -6.18
C PRO A 344 27.19 -11.86 -4.79
N GLU A 345 28.51 -11.66 -4.73
CA GLU A 345 29.27 -11.60 -3.47
C GLU A 345 29.36 -10.20 -2.87
N LYS A 346 28.89 -9.15 -3.58
CA LYS A 346 28.95 -7.75 -3.13
C LYS A 346 27.59 -7.16 -2.80
#